data_AF-A0A7X6CM21-F1
#
_entry.id   AF-A0A7X6CM21-F1
#
_cell.length_a   1.000
_cell.length_b   1.000
_cell.length_c   1.000
_cell.angle_alpha   90.00
_cell.angle_beta   90.00
_cell.angle_gamma   90.00
#
_symmetry.space_group_name_H-M   'P 1'
#
loop_
_entity.id
_entity.type
_entity.pdbx_description
1 polymer ?
#
loop_
_entity_poly.entity_id
_entity_poly.type
_entity_poly.pdbx_seq_one_letter_code
_entity_poly.pdbx_strand_id
1 'polypeptide(L)' 'MGTGLGLAIGRDIVVKKHGGTINCWSEVGMGTEFSIALPIKH' A
#
# COMPACT_ATOMS: atom_id res chain seq x y z
N MET A 1 -12.70 17.15 -0.74
CA MET A 1 -11.48 16.99 -1.55
C MET A 1 -10.73 15.77 -1.04
N GLY A 2 -10.54 14.73 -1.85
CA GLY A 2 -9.65 13.62 -1.50
C GLY A 2 -8.21 14.10 -1.64
N THR A 3 -7.48 14.24 -0.53
CA THR A 3 -6.13 14.82 -0.51
C THR A 3 -5.03 13.87 -0.98
N GLY A 4 -5.38 12.64 -1.38
CA GLY A 4 -4.41 11.61 -1.78
C GLY A 4 -3.56 11.05 -0.63
N LEU A 5 -3.85 11.42 0.62
CA LEU A 5 -3.04 11.03 1.78
C LEU A 5 -3.14 9.55 2.17
N GLY A 6 -4.19 8.85 1.77
CA GLY A 6 -4.42 7.46 2.19
C GLY A 6 -3.26 6.51 1.87
N LEU A 7 -2.72 6.57 0.65
CA LEU A 7 -1.59 5.72 0.26
C LEU A 7 -0.28 6.14 0.94
N ALA A 8 -0.09 7.44 1.17
CA ALA A 8 1.07 7.96 1.88
C ALA A 8 1.09 7.47 3.34
N ILE A 9 -0.03 7.59 4.05
CA ILE A 9 -0.22 7.07 5.41
C ILE A 9 -0.01 5.54 5.43
N GLY A 10 -0.58 4.84 4.45
CA GLY A 10 -0.38 3.39 4.29
C GLY A 10 1.09 3.01 4.18
N ARG A 11 1.88 3.71 3.34
CA ARG A 11 3.33 3.47 3.19
C ARG A 11 4.09 3.73 4.48
N ASP A 12 3.77 4.81 5.20
CA ASP A 12 4.41 5.11 6.48
C ASP A 12 4.17 4.01 7.50
N ILE A 13 2.95 3.47 7.56
CA ILE A 13 2.61 2.39 8.48
C ILE A 13 3.23 1.07 8.02
N VAL A 14 2.93 0.60 6.81
CA VAL A 14 3.30 -0.75 6.37
C VAL A 14 4.80 -0.85 6.11
N VAL A 15 5.36 0.09 5.35
CA VAL A 15 6.76 0.01 4.89
C VAL A 15 7.70 0.53 5.95
N LYS A 16 7.51 1.78 6.40
CA LYS A 16 8.47 2.40 7.32
C LYS A 16 8.40 1.80 8.73
N LYS A 17 7.19 1.62 9.28
CA LYS A 17 7.03 1.15 10.67
C LYS A 17 7.10 -0.38 10.81
N HIS A 18 6.57 -1.14 9.85
CA HIS A 18 6.50 -2.60 9.96
C HIS A 18 7.43 -3.36 9.00
N GLY A 19 8.22 -2.68 8.17
CA GLY A 19 9.13 -3.34 7.22
C GLY A 19 8.42 -4.18 6.15
N GLY A 20 7.14 -3.94 5.95
CA GLY A 20 6.33 -4.63 4.93
C GLY A 20 6.40 -3.96 3.56
N THR A 21 5.53 -4.42 2.67
CA THR A 21 5.46 -3.94 1.29
C THR A 21 4.02 -3.62 0.88
N ILE A 22 3.86 -2.58 0.06
CA ILE A 22 2.60 -2.24 -0.61
C ILE A 22 2.88 -2.19 -2.11
N ASN A 23 2.17 -3.01 -2.87
CA ASN A 23 2.20 -3.01 -4.34
C ASN A 23 0.83 -2.63 -4.89
N CYS A 24 0.83 -2.00 -6.07
CA CYS A 24 -0.38 -1.55 -6.75
C CYS A 24 -0.24 -1.89 -8.23
N TRP A 25 -1.25 -2.58 -8.77
CA TRP A 25 -1.38 -2.86 -10.19
C TRP A 25 -2.72 -2.31 -10.66
N SER A 26 -2.71 -1.59 -11.76
CA SER A 26 -3.91 -0.98 -12.31
C SER A 26 -3.90 -1.14 -13.81
N GLU A 27 -5.03 -1.55 -14.35
CA GLU A 27 -5.26 -1.65 -15.78
C GLU A 27 -6.61 -1.00 -16.10
N VAL A 28 -6.59 -0.09 -17.09
CA VAL A 28 -7.77 0.68 -17.49
C VAL A 28 -8.85 -0.28 -17.97
N GLY A 29 -10.06 -0.17 -17.39
CA GLY A 29 -11.18 -1.06 -17.70
C GLY A 29 -11.18 -2.40 -16.96
N MET A 30 -10.07 -2.79 -16.32
CA MET A 30 -9.95 -4.02 -15.52
C MET A 30 -9.97 -3.76 -14.01
N GLY A 31 -9.68 -2.52 -13.61
CA GLY A 31 -9.72 -2.09 -12.22
C GLY A 31 -8.33 -1.91 -11.62
N THR A 32 -8.25 -1.97 -10.30
CA THR A 32 -6.99 -1.76 -9.56
C THR A 32 -6.92 -2.75 -8.42
N GLU A 33 -5.77 -3.41 -8.30
CA GLU A 33 -5.43 -4.31 -7.21
C GLU A 33 -4.33 -3.71 -6.35
N PHE A 34 -4.51 -3.79 -5.03
CA PHE A 34 -3.50 -3.47 -4.04
C PHE A 34 -3.17 -4.73 -3.25
N SER A 35 -1.89 -5.07 -3.14
CA SER A 35 -1.42 -6.13 -2.24
C SER A 35 -0.54 -5.55 -1.15
N ILE A 36 -0.80 -5.99 0.08
CA ILE A 36 -0.08 -5.59 1.29
C ILE A 36 0.51 -6.85 1.91
N ALA A 37 1.81 -6.84 2.18
CA ALA A 37 2.49 -7.94 2.87
C ALA A 37 3.25 -7.41 4.08
N LEU A 38 3.20 -8.17 5.17
CA LEU A 38 3.88 -7.86 6.43
C LEU A 38 4.78 -9.05 6.83
N PRO A 39 6.00 -8.79 7.32
CA PRO A 39 6.82 -9.83 7.91
C PRO A 39 6.14 -10.43 9.15
N ILE A 40 6.20 -11.76 9.28
CA ILE A 40 5.67 -12.48 10.45
C ILE A 40 6.63 -12.47 11.65
N LYS A 41 7.87 -12.00 11.48
CA LYS A 41 8.89 -11.85 12.53
C LYS A 41 9.79 -10.65 12.21
N HIS A 42 10.33 -10.02 13.26
CA HIS A 42 11.33 -8.95 13.20
C HIS A 42 12.75 -9.50 13.10
#